data_AF-A0A7S0QVK1-F1
#
_entry.id   AF-A0A7S0QVK1-F1
#
_cell.length_a   1.000
_cell.length_b   1.000
_cell.length_c   1.000
_cell.angle_alpha   90.00
_cell.angle_beta   90.00
_cell.angle_gamma   90.00
#
_symmetry.space_group_name_H-M   'P 1'
#
loop_
_entity.id
_entity.type
_entity.pdbx_description
1 polymer ?
#
loop_
_entity_poly.entity_id
_entity_poly.type
_entity_poly.pdbx_seq_one_letter_code
_entity_poly.pdbx_strand_id
1 'polypeptide(L)'
;ERVFQLISGEGLLPGEVMLQNLPSVVAAHVLAPPPGSTVLDMCAAPGGKTTALAALMQDRGKVVAFDRSHKKVEHIRKLAEELGVKCVHAQRMDSTQILAPPKRPPPVPAPNPEAPQRAPRSEPSPGAGSKQS
;
A
#
# COMPACT_ATOMS: atom_id res chain seq x y z
N GLU A 1 28.86 -11.15 33.93
CA GLU A 1 28.33 -9.76 33.89
C GLU A 1 27.74 -9.46 32.52
N ARG A 2 26.76 -8.55 32.43
CA ARG A 2 26.37 -7.98 31.14
C ARG A 2 27.40 -6.92 30.75
N VAL A 3 27.90 -6.99 29.52
CA VAL A 3 28.87 -6.02 28.97
C VAL A 3 28.21 -4.69 28.62
N PHE A 4 26.90 -4.70 28.30
CA PHE A 4 26.12 -3.51 27.98
C PHE A 4 24.82 -3.44 28.77
N GLN A 5 24.49 -2.24 29.25
CA GLN A 5 23.14 -1.89 29.69
C GLN A 5 22.41 -1.22 28.53
N LEU A 6 21.35 -1.88 28.05
CA LEU A 6 20.49 -1.35 27.00
C LEU A 6 19.21 -0.83 27.64
N ILE A 7 18.81 0.38 27.26
CA ILE A 7 17.51 0.93 27.58
C ILE A 7 16.56 0.49 26.47
N SER A 8 15.39 -0.03 26.82
CA SER A 8 14.34 -0.28 25.83
C SER A 8 13.83 1.05 25.32
N GLY A 9 13.92 1.29 24.01
CA GLY A 9 13.27 2.45 23.40
C GLY A 9 11.87 2.13 22.85
N GLU A 10 11.33 0.94 23.11
CA GLU A 10 9.93 0.66 22.81
C GLU A 10 9.02 1.57 23.66
N GLY A 11 8.12 2.30 23.02
CA GLY A 11 7.17 3.18 23.68
C GLY A 11 7.75 4.48 24.23
N LEU A 12 9.00 4.82 23.91
CA LEU A 12 9.57 6.11 24.27
C LEU A 12 8.97 7.21 23.38
N LEU A 13 8.13 8.07 23.98
CA LEU A 13 7.38 9.13 23.29
C LEU A 13 6.65 8.64 22.02
N PRO A 14 5.60 7.80 22.19
CA PRO A 14 4.89 7.19 21.06
C PRO A 14 4.30 8.26 20.14
N GLY A 15 4.46 8.09 18.83
CA GLY A 15 3.99 9.05 17.84
C GLY A 15 4.91 10.26 17.62
N GLU A 16 5.83 10.54 18.56
CA GLU A 16 6.76 11.68 18.48
C GLU A 16 8.17 11.24 18.07
N VAL A 17 8.61 10.08 18.56
CA VAL A 17 9.97 9.56 18.32
C VAL A 17 9.90 8.16 17.73
N MET A 18 10.75 7.91 16.73
CA MET A 18 10.97 6.59 16.16
C MET A 18 12.43 6.22 16.25
N LEU A 19 12.72 5.03 16.81
CA LEU A 19 14.07 4.48 16.76
C LEU A 19 14.46 4.18 15.30
N GLN A 20 15.54 4.80 14.85
CA GLN A 20 16.16 4.57 13.55
C GLN A 20 17.67 4.49 13.70
N ASN A 21 18.29 3.62 12.89
CA ASN A 21 19.74 3.59 12.81
C ASN A 21 20.26 4.80 12.02
N LEU A 22 21.49 5.22 12.31
CA LEU A 22 22.11 6.37 11.67
C LEU A 22 22.15 6.28 10.13
N PRO A 23 22.50 5.13 9.50
CA PRO A 23 22.52 5.03 8.03
C PRO A 23 21.16 5.29 7.38
N SER A 24 20.05 4.90 8.03
CA SER A 24 18.70 5.16 7.49
C SER A 24 18.36 6.64 7.49
N VAL A 25 18.71 7.34 8.57
CA VAL A 25 18.50 8.79 8.69
C VAL A 25 19.33 9.52 7.65
N VAL A 26 20.61 9.16 7.51
CA VAL A 26 21.51 9.77 6.52
C VAL A 26 20.99 9.53 5.09
N ALA A 27 20.56 8.31 4.75
CA ALA A 27 20.04 8.02 3.41
C ALA A 27 18.82 8.90 3.04
N ALA A 28 17.89 9.11 3.98
CA ALA A 28 16.75 9.99 3.75
C ALA A 28 17.17 11.46 3.55
N HIS A 29 18.12 11.95 4.34
CA HIS A 29 18.65 13.32 4.22
C HIS A 29 19.48 13.53 2.95
N VAL A 30 20.20 12.51 2.49
CA VAL A 30 20.93 12.58 1.21
C VAL A 30 19.97 12.64 0.04
N LEU A 31 18.84 11.93 0.11
CA LEU A 31 17.80 12.01 -0.93
C LEU A 31 17.11 13.38 -0.97
N ALA A 32 16.93 14.02 0.19
CA ALA A 32 16.39 15.38 0.36
C ALA A 32 15.22 15.73 -0.59
N PRO A 33 14.13 14.93 -0.63
CA PRO A 33 13.03 15.20 -1.54
C PRO A 33 12.36 16.54 -1.19
N PRO A 34 12.16 17.45 -2.17
CA PRO A 34 11.46 18.70 -1.90
C PRO A 34 9.98 18.45 -1.60
N PRO A 35 9.34 19.27 -0.75
CA PRO A 35 7.89 19.21 -0.54
C PRO A 35 7.13 19.29 -1.87
N GLY A 36 6.14 18.42 -2.03
CA GLY A 36 5.33 18.30 -3.25
C GLY A 36 5.87 17.29 -4.28
N SER A 37 7.10 16.79 -4.12
CA SER A 37 7.64 15.76 -5.02
C SER A 37 6.98 14.39 -4.85
N THR A 38 7.29 13.47 -5.75
CA THR A 38 6.90 12.05 -5.63
C THR A 38 8.15 11.20 -5.41
N VAL A 39 8.13 10.38 -4.36
CA VAL A 39 9.22 9.47 -4.00
C VAL A 39 8.72 8.03 -4.03
N LEU A 40 9.57 7.11 -4.52
CA LEU A 40 9.31 5.68 -4.55
C LEU A 40 10.26 4.95 -3.60
N ASP A 41 9.71 4.26 -2.62
CA ASP A 41 10.42 3.34 -1.73
C ASP A 41 10.04 1.90 -2.08
N MET A 42 10.96 1.19 -2.74
CA MET A 42 10.71 -0.14 -3.30
C MET A 42 10.73 -1.27 -2.26
N CYS A 43 11.30 -1.05 -1.08
CA CYS A 43 11.50 -2.05 -0.03
C CYS A 43 11.21 -1.42 1.33
N ALA A 44 9.99 -0.93 1.47
CA ALA A 44 9.65 0.08 2.47
C ALA A 44 9.53 -0.45 3.90
N ALA A 45 9.23 -1.74 4.11
CA ALA A 45 8.96 -2.24 5.44
C ALA A 45 10.22 -2.28 6.34
N PRO A 46 10.11 -1.94 7.64
CA PRO A 46 8.87 -1.71 8.39
C PRO A 46 8.24 -0.31 8.25
N GLY A 47 8.84 0.60 7.47
CA GLY A 47 8.26 1.92 7.16
C GLY A 47 9.07 3.12 7.67
N GLY A 48 10.14 2.91 8.44
CA GLY A 48 10.85 4.01 9.11
C GLY A 48 11.55 5.01 8.18
N LYS A 49 12.10 4.56 7.05
CA LYS A 49 12.64 5.48 6.03
C LYS A 49 11.52 6.15 5.26
N THR A 50 10.47 5.40 4.94
CA THR A 50 9.29 5.90 4.23
C THR A 50 8.65 7.07 4.98
N THR A 51 8.47 6.94 6.29
CA THR A 51 7.91 8.00 7.14
C THR A 51 8.91 9.13 7.38
N ALA A 52 10.21 8.85 7.48
CA ALA A 52 11.24 9.90 7.52
C ALA A 52 11.26 10.76 6.24
N LEU A 53 11.12 10.14 5.06
CA LEU A 53 11.00 10.86 3.79
C LEU A 53 9.75 11.73 3.75
N ALA A 54 8.61 11.20 4.19
CA ALA A 54 7.38 11.97 4.30
C ALA A 54 7.52 13.16 5.27
N ALA A 55 8.21 12.97 6.41
CA ALA A 55 8.49 14.05 7.36
C ALA A 55 9.40 15.14 6.76
N LEU A 56 10.45 14.76 6.01
CA LEU A 56 11.31 15.71 5.29
C LEU A 56 10.53 16.52 4.24
N MET A 57 9.54 15.89 3.60
CA MET A 57 8.62 16.53 2.66
C MET A 57 7.51 17.34 3.35
N GLN A 58 7.50 17.41 4.68
CA GLN A 58 6.46 18.07 5.50
C GLN A 58 5.06 17.54 5.20
N ASP A 59 4.94 16.22 4.94
CA ASP A 59 3.71 15.53 4.55
C ASP A 59 3.04 16.12 3.28
N ARG A 60 3.81 16.82 2.43
CA ARG A 60 3.34 17.39 1.16
C ARG A 60 3.96 16.66 -0.01
N GLY A 61 3.13 16.14 -0.90
CA GLY A 61 3.57 15.37 -2.07
C GLY A 61 3.07 13.94 -1.99
N LYS A 62 3.90 12.98 -2.43
CA LYS A 62 3.52 11.57 -2.48
C LYS A 62 4.71 10.66 -2.22
N VAL A 63 4.58 9.74 -1.26
CA VAL A 63 5.54 8.65 -1.04
C VAL A 63 4.85 7.34 -1.38
N VAL A 64 5.28 6.69 -2.46
CA VAL A 64 4.80 5.37 -2.86
C VAL A 64 5.69 4.32 -2.21
N ALA A 65 5.10 3.46 -1.39
CA ALA A 65 5.83 2.48 -0.60
C ALA A 65 5.44 1.07 -1.01
N PHE A 66 6.42 0.26 -1.43
CA PHE A 66 6.20 -1.11 -1.85
C PHE A 66 6.92 -2.09 -0.92
N ASP A 67 6.26 -3.23 -0.71
CA ASP A 67 6.88 -4.44 -0.19
C ASP A 67 6.15 -5.66 -0.77
N ARG A 68 6.87 -6.80 -0.87
CA ARG A 68 6.33 -8.05 -1.43
C ARG A 68 5.29 -8.68 -0.50
N SER A 69 5.43 -8.50 0.81
CA SER A 69 4.56 -9.15 1.80
C SER A 69 3.41 -8.25 2.23
N HIS A 70 2.19 -8.80 2.20
CA HIS A 70 1.00 -8.09 2.69
C HIS A 70 1.16 -7.66 4.16
N LYS A 71 1.67 -8.55 5.02
CA LYS A 71 1.88 -8.25 6.44
C LYS A 71 2.85 -7.08 6.64
N LYS A 72 3.91 -7.03 5.83
CA LYS A 72 4.90 -5.95 5.86
C LYS A 72 4.31 -4.63 5.40
N VAL A 73 3.44 -4.64 4.39
CA VAL A 73 2.69 -3.45 3.95
C VAL A 73 1.77 -2.92 5.04
N GLU A 74 1.07 -3.79 5.76
CA GLU A 74 0.24 -3.37 6.91
C GLU A 74 1.05 -2.69 8.00
N HIS A 75 2.28 -3.14 8.26
CA HIS A 75 3.16 -2.47 9.24
C HIS A 75 3.49 -1.03 8.80
N ILE A 76 3.74 -0.80 7.52
CA ILE A 76 4.00 0.54 6.99
C ILE A 76 2.77 1.43 7.16
N ARG A 77 1.57 0.92 6.84
CA ARG A 77 0.30 1.65 7.00
C ARG A 77 0.06 2.04 8.44
N LYS A 78 0.20 1.07 9.35
CA LYS A 78 0.03 1.29 10.79
C LYS A 78 1.01 2.33 11.32
N LEU A 79 2.29 2.24 10.94
CA LEU A 79 3.29 3.21 11.36
C LEU A 79 2.99 4.62 10.81
N ALA A 80 2.58 4.73 9.56
CA ALA A 80 2.20 6.02 8.97
C ALA A 80 1.00 6.63 9.71
N GLU A 81 0.00 5.82 10.06
CA GLU A 81 -1.16 6.22 10.86
C GLU A 81 -0.75 6.65 12.28
N GLU A 82 0.09 5.87 12.96
CA GLU A 82 0.61 6.18 14.30
C GLU A 82 1.41 7.50 14.33
N LEU A 83 2.10 7.84 13.25
CA LEU A 83 2.86 9.09 13.10
C LEU A 83 2.05 10.24 12.46
N GLY A 84 0.78 10.01 12.13
CA GLY A 84 -0.09 11.03 11.51
C GLY A 84 0.31 11.46 10.10
N VAL A 85 1.09 10.65 9.39
CA VAL A 85 1.59 10.92 8.04
C VAL A 85 0.57 10.49 6.99
N LYS A 86 0.18 11.40 6.08
CA LYS A 86 -0.91 11.18 5.11
C LYS A 86 -0.44 11.00 3.68
N CYS A 87 0.76 11.48 3.33
CA CYS A 87 1.26 11.41 1.96
C CYS A 87 1.86 10.04 1.58
N VAL A 88 1.80 9.05 2.48
CA VAL A 88 2.33 7.69 2.26
C VAL A 88 1.25 6.77 1.68
N HIS A 89 1.56 6.14 0.55
CA HIS A 89 0.71 5.16 -0.10
C HIS A 89 1.42 3.81 -0.18
N ALA A 90 1.13 2.93 0.78
CA ALA A 90 1.73 1.62 0.85
C ALA A 90 0.90 0.58 0.05
N GLN A 91 1.56 -0.21 -0.81
CA GLN A 91 0.93 -1.26 -1.61
C GLN A 91 1.80 -2.52 -1.68
N ARG A 92 1.14 -3.69 -1.79
CA ARG A 92 1.83 -4.95 -1.99
C ARG A 92 2.28 -5.08 -3.44
N MET A 93 3.58 -5.10 -3.67
CA MET A 93 4.14 -5.19 -5.03
C MET A 93 5.47 -5.95 -5.01
N ASP A 94 5.73 -6.69 -6.10
CA ASP A 94 7.07 -7.16 -6.39
C ASP A 94 7.82 -6.07 -7.16
N SER A 95 8.79 -5.45 -6.49
CA SER A 95 9.50 -4.30 -7.05
C SER A 95 10.27 -4.61 -8.33
N THR A 96 10.63 -5.89 -8.54
CA THR A 96 11.26 -6.35 -9.78
C THR A 96 10.31 -6.39 -10.97
N GLN A 97 8.99 -6.32 -10.74
CA GLN A 97 7.94 -6.40 -11.76
C GLN A 97 7.19 -5.08 -11.97
N ILE A 98 7.61 -3.98 -11.34
CA ILE A 98 6.92 -2.68 -11.45
C ILE A 98 6.84 -2.18 -12.90
N LEU A 99 7.88 -2.43 -13.69
CA LEU A 99 7.95 -2.02 -15.10
C LEU A 99 7.55 -3.14 -16.07
N ALA A 100 7.15 -4.31 -15.57
CA ALA A 100 6.76 -5.41 -16.44
C ALA A 100 5.45 -5.08 -17.17
N PRO A 101 5.32 -5.40 -18.46
CA PRO A 101 4.07 -5.22 -19.17
C PRO A 101 2.96 -6.04 -18.50
N PRO A 102 1.70 -5.58 -18.55
CA PRO A 102 0.59 -6.31 -17.95
C PRO A 102 0.54 -7.72 -18.52
N LYS A 103 0.46 -8.73 -17.64
CA LYS A 103 0.29 -10.12 -18.07
C LYS A 103 -1.00 -10.20 -18.88
N ARG A 104 -0.89 -10.57 -20.15
CA ARG A 104 -2.05 -10.78 -21.02
C ARG A 104 -2.94 -11.83 -20.33
N PRO A 105 -4.26 -11.61 -20.20
CA PRO A 105 -5.13 -12.62 -19.63
C PRO A 105 -4.98 -13.92 -20.45
N PRO A 106 -5.13 -15.09 -19.81
CA PRO A 106 -5.13 -16.35 -20.55
C PRO A 106 -6.18 -16.26 -21.66
N PRO A 107 -5.92 -16.84 -22.84
CA PRO A 107 -6.90 -16.85 -23.91
C PRO A 107 -8.21 -17.45 -23.38
N VAL A 108 -9.32 -16.73 -23.60
CA VAL A 108 -10.65 -17.27 -23.28
C VAL A 108 -10.79 -18.57 -24.07
N PRO A 109 -11.07 -19.71 -23.43
CA PRO A 109 -11.26 -20.97 -24.15
C PRO A 109 -12.37 -20.76 -25.18
N ALA A 110 -12.17 -21.30 -26.39
CA ALA A 110 -13.18 -21.23 -27.44
C ALA A 110 -14.52 -21.75 -26.87
N PRO A 111 -15.65 -21.12 -27.21
CA PRO A 111 -16.96 -21.60 -26.77
C PRO A 111 -17.10 -23.07 -27.18
N ASN A 112 -17.43 -23.92 -26.20
CA ASN A 112 -17.65 -25.34 -26.46
C ASN A 112 -18.82 -25.47 -27.46
N PRO A 113 -18.63 -26.08 -28.65
CA PRO A 113 -19.69 -26.26 -29.63
C PRO A 113 -20.85 -27.13 -29.12
N GLU A 114 -20.63 -27.92 -28.05
CA GLU A 114 -21.66 -28.75 -27.41
C GLU A 114 -22.30 -28.09 -26.18
N ALA A 115 -21.95 -26.84 -25.86
CA ALA A 115 -22.62 -26.14 -24.77
C ALA A 115 -24.10 -25.93 -25.12
N PRO A 116 -25.06 -26.43 -24.31
CA PRO A 116 -26.47 -26.22 -24.59
C PRO A 116 -26.75 -24.72 -24.60
N GLN A 117 -27.31 -24.23 -25.70
CA GLN A 117 -27.79 -22.86 -25.82
C GLN A 117 -28.81 -22.65 -24.70
N ARG A 118 -28.42 -21.92 -23.66
CA ARG A 118 -29.31 -21.62 -22.55
C ARG A 118 -30.42 -20.75 -23.11
N ALA A 119 -31.62 -21.33 -23.25
CA ALA A 119 -32.79 -20.63 -23.74
C ALA A 119 -32.96 -19.31 -22.95
N PRO A 120 -33.31 -18.20 -23.62
CA PRO A 120 -33.58 -16.95 -22.92
C PRO A 120 -34.70 -17.23 -21.91
N ARG A 121 -34.39 -17.03 -20.62
CA ARG A 121 -35.43 -17.02 -19.59
C ARG A 121 -36.32 -15.84 -19.93
N SER A 122 -37.55 -16.12 -20.35
CA SER A 122 -38.60 -15.10 -20.48
C SER A 122 -38.73 -14.39 -19.14
N GLU A 123 -38.37 -13.10 -19.11
CA GLU A 123 -38.71 -12.23 -17.99
C GLU A 123 -40.25 -12.16 -17.89
N PRO A 124 -40.86 -12.32 -16.70
CA PRO A 124 -42.28 -12.11 -16.56
C PRO A 124 -42.61 -10.64 -16.77
N SER A 125 -43.42 -10.34 -17.80
CA SER A 125 -43.98 -9.02 -18.06
C SER A 125 -44.73 -8.49 -16.83
N PRO A 126 -44.62 -7.20 -16.47
CA PRO A 126 -45.38 -6.64 -15.37
C PRO A 126 -46.86 -6.58 -15.77
N GLY A 127 -47.67 -7.44 -15.14
CA GLY A 127 -49.12 -7.43 -15.27
C GLY A 127 -49.71 -6.12 -14.76
N ALA A 128 -50.47 -5.46 -15.62
CA ALA A 128 -51.31 -4.32 -15.28
C ALA A 128 -52.47 -4.74 -14.38
N GLY A 129 -52.72 -3.97 -13.32
CA GLY A 129 -53.94 -4.04 -12.50
C GLY A 129 -53.66 -3.44 -11.13
N SER A 130 -54.48 -2.58 -10.55
CA SER A 130 -55.69 -1.87 -10.97
C SER A 130 -55.98 -0.89 -9.81
N LYS A 131 -56.56 0.27 -10.12
CA LYS A 131 -57.07 1.24 -9.14
C LYS A 131 -58.09 0.59 -8.19
N GLN A 132 -58.15 1.10 -6.95
CA GLN A 132 -59.28 1.19 -5.99
C GLN A 132 -58.68 1.06 -4.57
N SER A 133 -58.99 1.86 -3.55
CA SER A 133 -59.85 3.03 -3.33
C SER A 133 -59.29 3.78 -2.12
#